data_AF-A0A1B0BSQ4-F1
#
_entry.id   AF-A0A1B0BSQ4-F1
#
_cell.length_a   1.000
_cell.length_b   1.000
_cell.length_c   1.000
_cell.angle_alpha   90.00
_cell.angle_beta   90.00
_cell.angle_gamma   90.00
#
_symmetry.space_group_name_H-M   'P 1'
#
loop_
_entity.id
_entity.type
_entity.pdbx_description
1 polymer ?
#
loop_
_entity_poly.entity_id
_entity_poly.type
_entity_poly.pdbx_seq_one_letter_code
_entity_poly.pdbx_strand_id
1 'polypeptide(L)' 'MTSTLRVTWVNSLRRNDLQACLGEFDLDITGTLQEVRRRWSQFIHQDHKLEVTTRLLELQTELETFTR' A
#
# COMPACT_ATOMS: atom_id res chain seq x y z
N MET A 1 15.65 -4.23 -12.93
CA MET A 1 15.65 -4.09 -11.46
C MET A 1 14.24 -4.32 -10.99
N THR A 2 13.94 -5.50 -10.43
CA THR A 2 12.62 -5.82 -9.87
C THR A 2 12.61 -5.34 -8.43
N SER A 3 12.22 -4.07 -8.22
CA SER A 3 11.97 -3.55 -6.88
C SER A 3 10.73 -4.26 -6.33
N THR A 4 10.95 -5.35 -5.60
CA THR A 4 9.85 -6.13 -4.98
C THR A 4 9.19 -5.26 -3.91
N LEU A 5 7.93 -4.87 -4.15
CA LEU A 5 7.11 -4.18 -3.17
C LEU A 5 7.08 -5.01 -1.88
N ARG A 6 7.57 -4.44 -0.78
CA ARG A 6 7.72 -5.18 0.47
C ARG A 6 6.43 -5.15 1.26
N VAL A 7 5.57 -6.16 1.11
CA VAL A 7 4.31 -6.29 1.88
C VAL A 7 4.46 -6.09 3.40
N THR A 8 5.66 -6.27 3.95
CA THR A 8 5.98 -6.04 5.36
C THR A 8 5.63 -4.62 5.84
N TRP A 9 5.76 -3.56 5.03
CA TRP A 9 5.43 -2.19 5.47
C TRP A 9 3.92 -2.00 5.70
N VAL A 10 3.07 -2.73 4.99
CA VAL A 10 1.60 -2.71 5.16
C VAL A 10 1.17 -3.02 6.59
N ASN A 11 1.93 -3.88 7.28
CA ASN A 11 1.65 -4.25 8.67
C ASN A 11 2.01 -3.16 9.67
N SER A 12 2.96 -2.29 9.32
CA SER A 12 3.41 -1.16 10.15
C SER A 12 2.54 0.09 10.01
N LEU A 13 1.72 0.16 8.95
CA LEU A 13 0.85 1.31 8.73
C LEU A 13 -0.27 1.41 9.75
N ARG A 14 -0.53 2.66 10.17
CA ARG A 14 -1.73 3.02 10.92
C ARG A 14 -2.94 2.99 9.98
N ARG A 15 -4.14 2.89 10.57
CA ARG A 15 -5.39 2.85 9.82
C ARG A 15 -5.54 4.03 8.85
N ASN A 16 -5.23 5.24 9.28
CA ASN A 16 -5.43 6.45 8.47
C ASN A 16 -4.51 6.46 7.23
N ASP A 17 -3.22 6.16 7.41
CA ASP A 17 -2.26 6.06 6.30
C ASP A 17 -2.68 4.96 5.32
N LEU A 18 -3.12 3.82 5.84
CA LEU A 18 -3.59 2.72 5.02
C LEU A 18 -4.86 3.10 4.23
N GLN A 19 -5.83 3.76 4.86
CA GLN A 19 -7.03 4.23 4.16
C GLN A 19 -6.72 5.31 3.12
N ALA A 20 -5.75 6.20 3.38
CA ALA A 20 -5.28 7.17 2.40
C ALA A 20 -4.64 6.46 1.19
N CYS A 21 -3.82 5.42 1.43
CA CYS A 21 -3.27 4.59 0.36
C CYS A 21 -4.39 3.96 -0.46
N LEU A 22 -5.33 3.25 0.17
CA LEU A 22 -6.45 2.64 -0.57
C LEU A 22 -7.27 3.68 -1.35
N GLY A 23 -7.53 4.85 -0.77
CA GLY A 23 -8.26 5.93 -1.43
C GLY A 23 -7.56 6.48 -2.67
N GLU A 24 -6.21 6.55 -2.68
CA GLU A 24 -5.44 6.98 -3.86
C GLU A 24 -5.65 6.05 -5.06
N PHE A 25 -5.88 4.75 -4.82
CA PHE A 25 -6.09 3.73 -5.85
C PHE A 25 -7.55 3.33 -6.02
N ASP A 26 -8.50 4.14 -5.53
CA ASP A 26 -9.95 3.89 -5.62
C ASP A 26 -10.38 2.54 -5.01
N LEU A 27 -9.66 2.08 -3.98
CA LEU A 27 -9.98 0.85 -3.26
C LEU A 27 -10.94 1.10 -2.10
N ASP A 28 -11.75 0.09 -1.77
CA ASP A 28 -12.69 0.15 -0.66
C ASP A 28 -11.98 0.27 0.70
N ILE A 29 -12.13 1.44 1.34
CA ILE A 29 -11.59 1.78 2.66
C ILE A 29 -12.48 1.33 3.83
N THR A 30 -13.67 0.78 3.54
CA THR A 30 -14.64 0.39 4.57
C THR A 30 -14.26 -0.95 5.23
N GLY A 31 -14.70 -1.17 6.47
CA GLY A 31 -14.46 -2.42 7.20
C GLY A 31 -13.35 -2.34 8.26
N THR A 32 -12.98 -3.51 8.79
CA THR A 32 -11.97 -3.61 9.86
C THR A 32 -10.57 -3.33 9.35
N LEU A 33 -9.64 -2.93 10.23
CA LEU A 33 -8.24 -2.69 9.84
C LEU A 33 -7.60 -3.91 9.16
N GLN A 34 -7.96 -5.12 9.61
CA GLN A 34 -7.51 -6.37 9.02
C GLN A 34 -8.01 -6.55 7.59
N GLU A 35 -9.28 -6.24 7.32
CA GLU A 35 -9.87 -6.31 5.96
C GLU A 35 -9.21 -5.30 5.03
N VAL A 36 -9.04 -4.06 5.49
CA VAL A 36 -8.37 -3.00 4.72
C VAL A 36 -6.91 -3.40 4.42
N ARG A 37 -6.18 -3.97 5.39
CA ARG A 37 -4.81 -4.49 5.17
C ARG A 37 -4.77 -5.63 4.18
N ARG A 38 -5.74 -6.55 4.26
CA ARG A 38 -5.85 -7.66 3.32
C ARG A 38 -6.07 -7.16 1.89
N ARG A 39 -6.98 -6.20 1.69
CA ARG A 39 -7.22 -5.60 0.36
C ARG A 39 -5.98 -4.92 -0.18
N TRP A 40 -5.27 -4.16 0.65
CA TRP A 40 -4.02 -3.52 0.27
C TRP A 40 -2.94 -4.52 -0.13
N SER A 41 -2.75 -5.58 0.66
CA SER A 41 -1.80 -6.64 0.34
C SER A 41 -2.17 -7.38 -0.93
N GLN A 42 -3.46 -7.63 -1.19
CA GLN A 42 -3.91 -8.25 -2.43
C GLN A 42 -3.66 -7.32 -3.62
N PHE A 43 -3.95 -6.03 -3.48
CA PHE A 43 -3.68 -5.04 -4.51
C PHE A 43 -2.19 -4.99 -4.85
N ILE A 44 -1.29 -4.86 -3.88
CA ILE A 44 0.16 -4.82 -4.10
C ILE A 44 0.70 -6.07 -4.84
N HIS A 45 0.07 -7.23 -4.64
CA HIS A 45 0.47 -8.49 -5.29
C HIS A 45 -0.10 -8.67 -6.70
N GLN A 46 -1.00 -7.79 -7.16
CA GLN A 46 -1.50 -7.85 -8.53
C GLN A 46 -0.44 -7.32 -9.51
N ASP A 47 -0.52 -7.82 -10.75
CA ASP A 47 0.25 -7.26 -11.84
C ASP A 47 -0.38 -5.92 -12.25
N HIS A 48 0.42 -4.86 -12.11
CA HIS A 48 -0.01 -3.49 -12.34
C HIS A 48 0.76 -2.89 -13.51
N LYS A 49 0.15 -1.87 -14.12
CA LYS A 49 0.86 -1.00 -15.06
C LYS A 49 2.08 -0.37 -14.38
N LEU A 50 3.08 -0.01 -15.18
CA LEU A 50 4.32 0.60 -14.71
C LEU A 50 4.06 1.88 -13.89
N GLU A 51 3.06 2.67 -14.25
CA GLU A 51 2.67 3.91 -13.56
C GLU A 51 2.23 3.62 -12.12
N VAL A 52 1.31 2.66 -11.94
CA VAL A 52 0.81 2.24 -10.62
C VAL A 52 1.94 1.61 -9.80
N THR A 53 2.79 0.81 -10.44
CA THR A 53 3.94 0.19 -9.77
C THR A 53 4.94 1.24 -9.29
N THR A 54 5.22 2.25 -10.12
CA THR A 54 6.10 3.39 -9.76
C THR A 54 5.51 4.14 -8.57
N ARG A 55 4.21 4.45 -8.62
CA ARG A 55 3.54 5.15 -7.54
C ARG A 55 3.57 4.38 -6.22
N LEU A 56 3.33 3.07 -6.26
CA LEU A 56 3.43 2.19 -5.08
C LEU A 56 4.84 2.18 -4.47
N LEU A 57 5.89 2.25 -5.30
CA LEU A 57 7.28 2.33 -4.83
C LEU A 57 7.60 3.68 -4.18
N GLU A 58 7.09 4.77 -4.74
CA GLU A 58 7.20 6.11 -4.13
C GLU A 58 6.50 6.13 -2.77
N LEU A 59 5.26 5.66 -2.71
CA LEU A 59 4.46 5.57 -1.48
C LEU A 59 5.15 4.74 -0.41
N GLN A 60 5.74 3.59 -0.78
CA GLN A 60 6.53 2.78 0.13
C GLN A 60 7.72 3.59 0.69
N THR A 61 8.43 4.33 -0.16
CA THR A 61 9.59 5.15 0.25
C THR A 61 9.19 6.29 1.18
N GLU A 62 8.09 6.97 0.89
CA GLU A 62 7.54 8.05 1.72
C GLU A 62 7.16 7.53 3.11
N LEU A 63 6.46 6.38 3.16
CA LEU A 63 5.99 5.78 4.41
C LEU A 63 7.13 5.18 5.23
N GLU A 64 8.12 4.54 4.60
CA GLU A 64 9.33 4.04 5.28
C GLU A 64 10.18 5.19 5.84
N THR A 65 10.23 6.34 5.16
CA THR A 65 10.93 7.53 5.67
C THR A 65 10.21 8.14 6.87
N PHE A 66 8.87 8.13 6.87
CA PHE A 66 8.07 8.69 7.96
C PHE A 66 8.02 7.82 9.22
N THR A 67 8.39 6.54 9.11
CA THR A 67 8.42 5.60 10.25
C THR A 67 9.81 5.41 10.87
N ARG A 68 10.84 6.12 10.40
CA ARG A 68 12.22 6.03 10.90
C ARG A 68 12.55 7.06 11.97
#